data_AF-A0A2T9ZH29-F1
#
_entry.id   AF-A0A2T9ZH29-F1
#
_cell.length_a   1.000
_cell.length_b   1.000
_cell.length_c   1.000
_cell.angle_alpha   90.00
_cell.angle_beta   90.00
_cell.angle_gamma   90.00
#
_symmetry.space_group_name_H-M   'P 1'
#
loop_
_entity.id
_entity.type
_entity.pdbx_description
1 polymer ?
#
loop_
_entity_poly.entity_id
_entity_poly.type
_entity_poly.pdbx_seq_one_letter_code
_entity_poly.pdbx_strand_id
1 'polypeptide(L)'
;MLQDYVRTNTYRTAISQLAKYSFQDKSVMDVGAGSGVLSFFAVQNGASKVYAIEASNMANNLQILLSQNEKIGSTYTSSSSIPLSEKIKVIKAKVEDINIEIPKVDTIVSEPIGVLLLHERMLESFIYSRDKYLKQNGTIAPSMGSICLAPITDSYLWAETREKSRFWTQRNFLDIDLSPLAKKAFEEYFSCPVVGCFNPNSIMSTEQSITRHNIDFYTVSLPDIQKITVNIDWDIKYTGIIHAIGGWFDLEFNLPPSRYEEASIPFVPSNNTANSVSDNMCLDNDTSSNSFPYSNPYNESDYSRPSQSPVNNFSSTTPCLPITLSTSPSHAPTHWQQIRLLLREPVAVNYGQKLVGSFTFTVNSKRSYDIKFDFEIVNNPSFPSHDSSKSLTATNTPTSMTSNQSNSHSLNTQYLNYNSKDSANSSNFFPTNPTNTQPAFSSQPVQDSAPSNLYNVIPGSRKSNLWYLHEQVFNYSYHPESSSSLKLESLSLYSPQ
;
A
#
# COMPACT_ATOMS: atom_id res chain seq x y z
N MET A 1 -8.34 8.93 2.97
CA MET A 1 -7.40 10.08 2.91
C MET A 1 -7.04 10.67 4.27
N LEU A 2 -7.79 11.58 4.91
CA LEU A 2 -7.28 12.32 6.09
C LEU A 2 -6.86 11.47 7.31
N GLN A 3 -7.53 10.34 7.55
CA GLN A 3 -7.16 9.39 8.62
C GLN A 3 -5.89 8.57 8.30
N ASP A 4 -5.42 8.59 7.05
CA ASP A 4 -4.11 8.05 6.71
C ASP A 4 -3.03 9.01 7.24
N TYR A 5 -2.53 8.68 8.43
CA TYR A 5 -1.49 9.44 9.11
C TYR A 5 -0.17 9.41 8.34
N VAL A 6 0.20 8.27 7.72
CA VAL A 6 1.45 8.13 6.96
C VAL A 6 1.45 9.07 5.76
N ARG A 7 0.35 9.11 4.99
CA ARG A 7 0.12 10.12 3.94
C ARG A 7 0.21 11.52 4.52
N THR A 8 -0.69 11.85 5.43
CA THR A 8 -0.97 13.24 5.81
C THR A 8 0.22 13.88 6.54
N ASN A 9 0.92 13.10 7.37
CA ASN A 9 2.13 13.55 8.06
C ASN A 9 3.33 13.69 7.12
N THR A 10 3.51 12.78 6.14
CA THR A 10 4.61 12.90 5.17
C THR A 10 4.45 14.15 4.29
N TYR A 11 3.24 14.42 3.79
CA TYR A 11 2.95 15.69 3.08
C TYR A 11 3.20 16.93 3.96
N ARG A 12 2.82 16.88 5.25
CA ARG A 12 3.08 17.99 6.19
C ARG A 12 4.57 18.24 6.39
N THR A 13 5.34 17.17 6.58
CA THR A 13 6.79 17.24 6.76
C THR A 13 7.48 17.74 5.49
N ALA A 14 7.04 17.27 4.30
CA ALA A 14 7.55 17.72 3.01
C ALA A 14 7.37 19.23 2.80
N ILE A 15 6.15 19.73 3.00
CA ILE A 15 5.84 21.16 2.91
C ILE A 15 6.68 21.97 3.91
N SER A 16 6.93 21.43 5.11
CA SER A 16 7.69 22.12 6.14
C SER A 16 9.20 22.16 5.88
N GLN A 17 9.81 21.08 5.38
CA GLN A 17 11.22 21.11 4.98
C GLN A 17 11.46 21.98 3.75
N LEU A 18 10.54 21.97 2.79
CA LEU A 18 10.59 22.83 1.61
C LEU A 18 10.18 24.29 1.90
N ALA A 19 9.75 24.62 3.12
CA ALA A 19 9.12 25.90 3.47
C ALA A 19 9.94 27.11 3.02
N LYS A 20 11.18 27.22 3.49
CA LYS A 20 12.14 28.30 3.18
C LYS A 20 12.31 28.56 1.68
N TYR A 21 12.22 27.51 0.86
CA TYR A 21 12.55 27.56 -0.57
C TYR A 21 11.31 27.68 -1.45
N SER A 22 10.17 27.14 -1.02
CA SER A 22 9.00 26.87 -1.89
C SER A 22 7.65 27.34 -1.33
N PHE A 23 7.55 27.67 -0.03
CA PHE A 23 6.27 28.09 0.55
C PHE A 23 6.33 29.46 1.21
N GLN A 24 7.40 29.79 1.93
CA GLN A 24 7.53 31.08 2.63
C GLN A 24 7.49 32.26 1.65
N ASP A 25 6.52 33.15 1.87
CA ASP A 25 6.19 34.34 1.06
C ASP A 25 5.82 34.03 -0.41
N LYS A 26 5.64 32.75 -0.76
CA LYS A 26 5.33 32.26 -2.12
C LYS A 26 3.84 32.18 -2.42
N SER A 27 3.48 32.32 -3.70
CA SER A 27 2.15 31.93 -4.18
C SER A 27 2.11 30.45 -4.52
N VAL A 28 1.05 29.77 -4.07
CA VAL A 28 0.88 28.31 -4.15
C VAL A 28 -0.44 27.98 -4.86
N MET A 29 -0.48 26.92 -5.65
CA MET A 29 -1.72 26.30 -6.12
C MET A 29 -1.85 24.90 -5.53
N ASP A 30 -3.01 24.60 -4.94
CA ASP A 30 -3.39 23.29 -4.39
C ASP A 30 -4.41 22.66 -5.34
N VAL A 31 -4.00 21.63 -6.09
CA VAL A 31 -4.78 21.05 -7.20
C VAL A 31 -5.52 19.81 -6.73
N GLY A 32 -6.86 19.82 -6.80
CA GLY A 32 -7.69 18.79 -6.17
C GLY A 32 -7.67 18.91 -4.65
N ALA A 33 -7.80 20.15 -4.15
CA ALA A 33 -7.56 20.49 -2.76
C ALA A 33 -8.44 19.69 -1.77
N GLY A 34 -9.62 19.22 -2.18
CA GLY A 34 -10.55 18.47 -1.34
C GLY A 34 -10.95 19.27 -0.10
N SER A 35 -10.54 18.80 1.08
CA SER A 35 -10.72 19.51 2.36
C SER A 35 -9.71 20.65 2.59
N GLY A 36 -8.85 20.94 1.61
CA GLY A 36 -7.79 21.95 1.64
C GLY A 36 -6.66 21.69 2.64
N VAL A 37 -6.46 20.46 3.10
CA VAL A 37 -5.44 20.16 4.14
C VAL A 37 -4.03 20.59 3.72
N LEU A 38 -3.69 20.46 2.44
CA LEU A 38 -2.40 20.90 1.88
C LEU A 38 -2.33 22.43 1.80
N SER A 39 -3.42 23.11 1.41
CA SER A 39 -3.56 24.57 1.52
C SER A 39 -3.34 25.10 2.94
N PHE A 40 -3.89 24.44 3.97
CA PHE A 40 -3.64 24.80 5.37
C PHE A 40 -2.16 24.61 5.74
N PHE A 41 -1.52 23.51 5.33
CA PHE A 41 -0.08 23.28 5.56
C PHE A 41 0.80 24.30 4.83
N ALA A 42 0.45 24.71 3.62
CA ALA A 42 1.15 25.76 2.90
C ALA A 42 1.12 27.09 3.65
N VAL A 43 -0.04 27.50 4.18
CA VAL A 43 -0.16 28.73 5.00
C VAL A 43 0.56 28.61 6.35
N GLN A 44 0.53 27.45 7.02
CA GLN A 44 1.33 27.19 8.24
C GLN A 44 2.83 27.41 7.98
N ASN A 45 3.30 27.14 6.77
CA ASN A 45 4.70 27.29 6.34
C ASN A 45 4.94 28.58 5.53
N GLY A 46 4.12 29.61 5.75
CA GLY A 46 4.39 30.97 5.31
C GLY A 46 3.90 31.34 3.91
N ALA A 47 3.06 30.53 3.24
CA ALA A 47 2.49 30.89 1.94
C ALA A 47 1.76 32.24 2.00
N SER A 48 2.10 33.14 1.07
CA SER A 48 1.50 34.48 0.98
C SER A 48 0.11 34.41 0.35
N LYS A 49 -0.09 33.50 -0.60
CA LYS A 49 -1.38 33.21 -1.25
C LYS A 49 -1.48 31.74 -1.64
N VAL A 50 -2.63 31.12 -1.41
CA VAL A 50 -2.95 29.79 -1.93
C VAL A 50 -4.20 29.85 -2.81
N TYR A 51 -4.13 29.24 -4.01
CA TYR A 51 -5.25 29.01 -4.89
C TYR A 51 -5.69 27.54 -4.76
N ALA A 52 -6.73 27.29 -3.98
CA ALA A 52 -7.24 25.95 -3.71
C ALA A 52 -8.27 25.55 -4.76
N ILE A 53 -7.87 24.74 -5.74
CA ILE A 53 -8.70 24.31 -6.87
C ILE A 53 -9.38 22.99 -6.50
N GLU A 54 -10.71 22.97 -6.49
CA GLU A 54 -11.48 21.78 -6.14
C GLU A 54 -12.73 21.65 -7.01
N ALA A 55 -12.87 20.54 -7.73
CA ALA A 55 -13.97 20.36 -8.69
C ALA A 55 -15.30 19.94 -8.06
N SER A 56 -15.24 19.22 -6.94
CA SER A 56 -16.41 18.64 -6.28
C SER A 56 -17.11 19.62 -5.33
N ASN A 57 -18.19 19.16 -4.69
CA ASN A 57 -18.84 19.90 -3.59
C ASN A 57 -17.96 20.05 -2.34
N MET A 58 -16.81 19.36 -2.25
CA MET A 58 -15.89 19.51 -1.12
C MET A 58 -15.32 20.94 -1.02
N ALA A 59 -15.27 21.69 -2.12
CA ALA A 59 -14.96 23.12 -2.12
C ALA A 59 -15.83 23.94 -1.14
N ASN A 60 -17.12 23.58 -1.01
CA ASN A 60 -18.03 24.23 -0.07
C ASN A 60 -17.62 23.92 1.39
N ASN A 61 -17.24 22.67 1.67
CA ASN A 61 -16.81 22.24 2.99
C ASN A 61 -15.44 22.84 3.38
N LEU A 62 -14.54 23.04 2.41
CA LEU A 62 -13.31 23.80 2.59
C LEU A 62 -13.60 25.25 3.01
N GLN A 63 -14.57 25.93 2.40
CA GLN A 63 -14.97 27.28 2.85
C GLN A 63 -15.49 27.30 4.29
N ILE A 64 -16.25 26.27 4.71
CA ILE A 64 -16.67 26.11 6.11
C ILE A 64 -15.45 25.97 7.03
N LEU A 65 -14.49 25.09 6.69
CA LEU A 65 -13.26 24.88 7.45
C LEU A 65 -12.41 26.17 7.57
N LEU A 66 -12.29 26.95 6.49
CA LEU A 66 -11.60 28.24 6.50
C LEU A 66 -12.27 29.20 7.48
N SER A 67 -13.59 29.40 7.35
CA SER A 67 -14.35 30.32 8.20
C SER A 67 -14.31 29.97 9.70
N GLN A 68 -14.12 28.69 10.03
CA GLN A 68 -14.04 28.23 11.41
C GLN A 68 -12.62 28.35 11.99
N ASN A 69 -11.58 28.00 11.23
CA ASN A 69 -10.18 28.12 11.69
C ASN A 69 -9.76 29.60 11.85
N GLU A 70 -10.32 30.49 11.03
CA GLU A 70 -10.18 31.94 11.13
C GLU A 70 -10.73 32.49 12.45
N LYS A 71 -11.93 32.07 12.87
CA LYS A 71 -12.53 32.47 14.17
C LYS A 71 -11.76 31.97 15.39
N ILE A 72 -11.11 30.81 15.28
CA ILE A 72 -10.38 30.18 16.39
C ILE A 72 -9.09 30.96 16.70
N GLY A 73 -8.67 31.92 15.86
CA GLY A 73 -7.44 32.70 16.07
C GLY A 73 -6.19 31.81 16.08
N SER A 74 -6.29 30.67 15.38
CA SER A 74 -5.35 29.56 15.48
C SER A 74 -3.95 29.92 14.96
N THR A 75 -2.95 29.14 15.36
CA THR A 75 -1.48 29.37 15.27
C THR A 75 -0.85 29.56 13.87
N TYR A 76 -1.65 29.88 12.84
CA TYR A 76 -1.24 30.17 11.47
C TYR A 76 -0.63 31.59 11.29
N THR A 77 -0.62 32.42 12.35
CA THR A 77 -0.26 33.84 12.28
C THR A 77 0.78 34.26 13.33
N SER A 78 2.00 33.71 13.27
CA SER A 78 3.09 34.16 14.16
C SER A 78 3.59 35.58 13.86
N SER A 79 3.31 36.15 12.67
CA SER A 79 3.78 37.49 12.25
C SER A 79 2.85 38.28 11.33
N SER A 80 1.64 37.81 11.01
CA SER A 80 0.84 38.39 9.90
C SER A 80 -0.63 38.54 10.26
N SER A 81 -1.10 39.79 10.35
CA SER A 81 -2.49 40.17 10.64
C SER A 81 -3.49 39.89 9.50
N ILE A 82 -3.08 39.16 8.46
CA ILE A 82 -3.87 38.89 7.26
C ILE A 82 -4.82 37.71 7.55
N PRO A 83 -6.16 37.88 7.38
CA PRO A 83 -7.14 36.82 7.58
C PRO A 83 -6.86 35.57 6.72
N LEU A 84 -7.28 34.40 7.21
CA LEU A 84 -7.03 33.14 6.51
C LEU A 84 -7.82 33.04 5.19
N SER A 85 -9.02 33.64 5.16
CA SER A 85 -9.84 33.85 3.96
C SER A 85 -9.16 34.73 2.90
N GLU A 86 -8.30 35.67 3.32
CA GLU A 86 -7.49 36.45 2.39
C GLU A 86 -6.28 35.66 1.88
N LYS A 87 -5.74 34.70 2.63
CA LYS A 87 -4.63 33.84 2.16
C LYS A 87 -5.10 32.72 1.23
N ILE A 88 -6.18 31.99 1.57
CA ILE A 88 -6.64 30.82 0.81
C ILE A 88 -7.87 31.17 -0.04
N LYS A 89 -7.67 31.33 -1.36
CA LYS A 89 -8.75 31.53 -2.34
C LYS A 89 -9.23 30.16 -2.85
N VAL A 90 -10.41 29.73 -2.41
CA VAL A 90 -11.09 28.53 -2.92
C VAL A 90 -11.70 28.80 -4.30
N ILE A 91 -11.46 27.91 -5.25
CA ILE A 91 -11.94 28.01 -6.64
C ILE A 91 -12.62 26.69 -6.98
N LYS A 92 -13.95 26.71 -7.11
CA LYS A 92 -14.75 25.53 -7.42
C LYS A 92 -14.82 25.28 -8.92
N ALA A 93 -13.85 24.54 -9.45
CA ALA A 93 -13.75 24.16 -10.86
C ALA A 93 -12.82 22.96 -11.04
N LYS A 94 -12.87 22.29 -12.20
CA LYS A 94 -11.71 21.50 -12.65
C LYS A 94 -10.58 22.46 -13.04
N VAL A 95 -9.32 22.03 -12.93
CA VAL A 95 -8.17 22.92 -13.23
C VAL A 95 -8.08 23.31 -14.71
N GLU A 96 -8.61 22.46 -15.58
CA GLU A 96 -8.77 22.67 -17.02
C GLU A 96 -9.85 23.70 -17.36
N ASP A 97 -10.93 23.73 -16.57
CA ASP A 97 -12.16 24.52 -16.80
C ASP A 97 -12.15 25.89 -16.08
N ILE A 98 -10.99 26.34 -15.56
CA ILE A 98 -10.87 27.62 -14.84
C ILE A 98 -11.00 28.80 -15.82
N ASN A 99 -12.14 29.49 -15.71
CA ASN A 99 -12.48 30.69 -16.50
C ASN A 99 -12.12 32.03 -15.83
N ILE A 100 -11.47 32.01 -14.66
CA ILE A 100 -10.97 33.22 -13.98
C ILE A 100 -9.45 33.33 -14.13
N GLU A 101 -8.95 34.56 -14.20
CA GLU A 101 -7.51 34.79 -14.27
C GLU A 101 -6.83 34.39 -12.96
N ILE A 102 -5.79 33.54 -13.09
CA ILE A 102 -4.90 33.13 -12.00
C ILE A 102 -3.47 33.38 -12.49
N PRO A 103 -2.65 34.18 -11.79
CA PRO A 103 -1.26 34.37 -12.16
C PRO A 103 -0.47 33.07 -12.00
N LYS A 104 0.64 32.93 -12.73
CA LYS A 104 1.56 31.79 -12.50
C LYS A 104 2.04 31.80 -11.04
N VAL A 105 2.08 30.61 -10.42
CA VAL A 105 2.43 30.38 -9.02
C VAL A 105 3.88 29.92 -8.87
N ASP A 106 4.49 30.22 -7.72
CA ASP A 106 5.85 29.76 -7.40
C ASP A 106 5.89 28.24 -7.13
N THR A 107 4.82 27.69 -6.56
CA THR A 107 4.73 26.28 -6.19
C THR A 107 3.36 25.68 -6.52
N ILE A 108 3.36 24.46 -7.04
CA ILE A 108 2.17 23.63 -7.16
C ILE A 108 2.30 22.48 -6.17
N VAL A 109 1.26 22.28 -5.36
CA VAL A 109 1.09 21.12 -4.49
C VAL A 109 -0.16 20.37 -4.90
N SER A 110 -0.13 19.05 -4.84
CA SER A 110 -1.29 18.20 -5.05
C SER A 110 -1.05 16.86 -4.36
N GLU A 111 -2.10 16.08 -4.21
CA GLU A 111 -1.99 14.64 -4.05
C GLU A 111 -2.78 14.01 -5.22
N PRO A 112 -2.10 13.72 -6.36
CA PRO A 112 -2.75 13.34 -7.61
C PRO A 112 -2.68 11.83 -7.88
N ILE A 113 -2.60 11.00 -6.83
CA ILE A 113 -2.11 9.62 -6.95
C ILE A 113 -3.17 8.56 -6.59
N GLY A 114 -3.40 7.66 -7.54
CA GLY A 114 -4.20 6.47 -7.32
C GLY A 114 -3.37 5.24 -6.92
N VAL A 115 -4.05 4.10 -6.81
CA VAL A 115 -3.40 2.78 -6.73
C VAL A 115 -2.38 2.62 -7.86
N LEU A 116 -1.18 2.09 -7.53
CA LEU A 116 -0.04 1.94 -8.44
C LEU A 116 0.35 3.27 -9.13
N LEU A 117 0.26 4.40 -8.41
CA LEU A 117 0.55 5.78 -8.86
C LEU A 117 -0.43 6.34 -9.93
N LEU A 118 -0.94 5.48 -10.82
CA LEU A 118 -1.58 5.86 -12.08
C LEU A 118 -3.12 5.85 -12.05
N HIS A 119 -3.76 5.13 -11.11
CA HIS A 119 -5.22 5.03 -11.08
C HIS A 119 -5.90 6.41 -10.94
N GLU A 120 -7.16 6.52 -11.36
CA GLU A 120 -7.95 7.78 -11.42
C GLU A 120 -7.46 8.84 -12.44
N ARG A 121 -6.26 8.69 -13.02
CA ARG A 121 -5.67 9.58 -14.07
C ARG A 121 -5.52 11.05 -13.65
N MET A 122 -5.54 11.36 -12.36
CA MET A 122 -5.37 12.74 -11.85
C MET A 122 -4.00 13.36 -12.16
N LEU A 123 -2.98 12.54 -12.47
CA LEU A 123 -1.70 13.01 -13.02
C LEU A 123 -1.84 13.86 -14.29
N GLU A 124 -2.87 13.67 -15.11
CA GLU A 124 -3.10 14.49 -16.31
C GLU A 124 -3.45 15.94 -15.93
N SER A 125 -4.34 16.12 -14.95
CA SER A 125 -4.67 17.42 -14.37
C SER A 125 -3.49 18.06 -13.65
N PHE A 126 -2.63 17.25 -13.01
CA PHE A 126 -1.41 17.72 -12.36
C PHE A 126 -0.39 18.27 -13.38
N ILE A 127 -0.14 17.53 -14.46
CA ILE A 127 0.72 17.96 -15.59
C ILE A 127 0.15 19.21 -16.27
N TYR A 128 -1.16 19.25 -16.53
CA TYR A 128 -1.82 20.44 -17.06
C TYR A 128 -1.60 21.67 -16.15
N SER A 129 -1.73 21.48 -14.83
CA SER A 129 -1.52 22.56 -13.87
C SER A 129 -0.09 23.09 -13.88
N ARG A 130 0.92 22.19 -14.00
CA ARG A 130 2.33 22.54 -14.14
C ARG A 130 2.56 23.41 -15.36
N ASP A 131 2.19 22.93 -16.54
CA ASP A 131 2.51 23.58 -17.81
C ASP A 131 1.84 24.96 -17.92
N LYS A 132 0.59 25.07 -17.47
CA LYS A 132 -0.19 26.31 -17.52
C LYS A 132 0.17 27.29 -16.40
N TYR A 133 0.22 26.83 -15.15
CA TYR A 133 0.24 27.71 -13.97
C TYR A 133 1.57 27.77 -13.20
N LEU A 134 2.55 26.91 -13.44
CA LEU A 134 3.85 27.03 -12.74
C LEU A 134 4.72 28.14 -13.35
N LYS A 135 5.42 28.92 -12.52
CA LYS A 135 6.50 29.81 -12.96
C LYS A 135 7.73 29.01 -13.41
N GLN A 136 8.59 29.64 -14.21
CA GLN A 136 9.92 29.06 -14.51
C GLN A 136 10.70 28.83 -13.21
N ASN A 137 11.31 27.65 -13.04
CA ASN A 137 11.99 27.20 -11.81
C ASN A 137 11.10 27.17 -10.54
N GLY A 138 9.77 27.14 -10.70
CA GLY A 138 8.85 26.86 -9.61
C GLY A 138 8.95 25.41 -9.11
N THR A 139 8.45 25.16 -7.90
CA THR A 139 8.49 23.83 -7.26
C THR A 139 7.21 23.05 -7.55
N ILE A 140 7.31 21.74 -7.80
CA ILE A 140 6.15 20.83 -7.86
C ILE A 140 6.27 19.78 -6.74
N ALA A 141 5.19 19.57 -6.00
CA ALA A 141 5.14 18.69 -4.82
C ALA A 141 3.92 17.75 -4.90
N PRO A 142 4.11 16.42 -5.04
CA PRO A 142 5.39 15.70 -5.17
C PRO A 142 6.17 16.07 -6.45
N SER A 143 7.48 15.84 -6.45
CA SER A 143 8.38 16.13 -7.57
C SER A 143 8.60 14.94 -8.50
N MET A 144 8.55 13.72 -7.96
CA MET A 144 8.73 12.48 -8.73
C MET A 144 7.87 11.37 -8.13
N GLY A 145 7.35 10.50 -8.99
CA GLY A 145 6.72 9.25 -8.60
C GLY A 145 7.44 8.05 -9.18
N SER A 146 7.63 7.00 -8.40
CA SER A 146 8.23 5.73 -8.82
C SER A 146 7.17 4.65 -8.89
N ILE A 147 6.95 4.02 -10.05
CA ILE A 147 6.20 2.76 -10.12
C ILE A 147 7.16 1.62 -9.78
N CYS A 148 6.86 0.86 -8.73
CA CYS A 148 7.69 -0.25 -8.27
C CYS A 148 7.00 -1.59 -8.55
N LEU A 149 7.73 -2.55 -9.14
CA LEU A 149 7.20 -3.86 -9.53
C LEU A 149 8.18 -4.98 -9.19
N ALA A 150 7.66 -6.10 -8.65
CA ALA A 150 8.45 -7.30 -8.34
C ALA A 150 7.63 -8.59 -8.51
N PRO A 151 8.26 -9.73 -8.86
CA PRO A 151 7.57 -11.02 -8.94
C PRO A 151 7.33 -11.57 -7.53
N ILE A 152 6.13 -12.07 -7.24
CA ILE A 152 5.79 -12.60 -5.91
C ILE A 152 5.20 -14.02 -5.96
N THR A 153 5.40 -14.76 -4.88
CA THR A 153 4.67 -16.01 -4.59
C THR A 153 3.51 -15.73 -3.62
N ASP A 154 2.28 -16.05 -4.04
CA ASP A 154 1.06 -15.90 -3.25
C ASP A 154 0.06 -16.98 -3.69
N SER A 155 0.37 -18.22 -3.31
CA SER A 155 -0.43 -19.40 -3.69
C SER A 155 -1.84 -19.38 -3.09
N TYR A 156 -2.01 -18.75 -1.91
CA TYR A 156 -3.30 -18.60 -1.25
C TYR A 156 -4.23 -17.69 -2.06
N LEU A 157 -3.80 -16.46 -2.39
CA LEU A 157 -4.62 -15.53 -3.18
C LEU A 157 -4.92 -16.08 -4.58
N TRP A 158 -3.95 -16.76 -5.19
CA TRP A 158 -4.15 -17.40 -6.50
C TRP A 158 -5.20 -18.52 -6.41
N ALA A 159 -5.14 -19.38 -5.39
CA ALA A 159 -6.09 -20.46 -5.18
C ALA A 159 -7.50 -19.93 -4.86
N GLU A 160 -7.62 -18.88 -4.04
CA GLU A 160 -8.90 -18.23 -3.72
C GLU A 160 -9.55 -17.64 -4.98
N THR A 161 -8.78 -16.90 -5.78
CA THR A 161 -9.24 -16.35 -7.07
C THR A 161 -9.61 -17.46 -8.06
N ARG A 162 -8.83 -18.56 -8.08
CA ARG A 162 -9.15 -19.73 -8.89
C ARG A 162 -10.46 -20.37 -8.45
N GLU A 163 -10.74 -20.49 -7.16
CA GLU A 163 -11.97 -21.11 -6.67
C GLU A 163 -13.21 -20.26 -7.00
N LYS A 164 -13.12 -18.93 -6.91
CA LYS A 164 -14.17 -18.01 -7.39
C LYS A 164 -14.49 -18.25 -8.87
N SER A 165 -13.49 -18.47 -9.72
CA SER A 165 -13.71 -18.83 -11.13
C SER A 165 -14.29 -20.24 -11.32
N ARG A 166 -13.98 -21.20 -10.42
CA ARG A 166 -14.45 -22.59 -10.51
C ARG A 166 -15.93 -22.74 -10.19
N PHE A 167 -16.55 -21.82 -9.45
CA PHE A 167 -18.01 -21.76 -9.29
C PHE A 167 -18.75 -21.89 -10.64
N TRP A 168 -18.23 -21.23 -11.68
CA TRP A 168 -18.80 -21.22 -13.03
C TRP A 168 -18.59 -22.51 -13.82
N THR A 169 -17.90 -23.52 -13.26
CA THR A 169 -17.73 -24.85 -13.91
C THR A 169 -18.86 -25.83 -13.59
N GLN A 170 -19.81 -25.44 -12.73
CA GLN A 170 -20.97 -26.26 -12.35
C GLN A 170 -21.91 -26.50 -13.55
N ARG A 171 -22.23 -27.78 -13.79
CA ARG A 171 -23.17 -28.22 -14.83
C ARG A 171 -24.63 -28.29 -14.40
N ASN A 172 -24.89 -28.17 -13.10
CA ASN A 172 -26.23 -28.11 -12.53
C ASN A 172 -26.23 -27.21 -11.29
N PHE A 173 -26.32 -25.90 -11.52
CA PHE A 173 -26.64 -24.91 -10.49
C PHE A 173 -28.12 -24.56 -10.65
N LEU A 174 -28.99 -25.11 -9.77
CA LEU A 174 -30.43 -24.90 -9.81
C LEU A 174 -31.05 -25.22 -11.19
N ASP A 175 -30.70 -26.39 -11.75
CA ASP A 175 -31.09 -26.89 -13.07
C ASP A 175 -30.56 -26.06 -14.27
N ILE A 176 -29.52 -25.24 -14.04
CA ILE A 176 -28.82 -24.45 -15.06
C ILE A 176 -27.35 -24.89 -15.18
N ASP A 177 -26.87 -25.11 -16.41
CA ASP A 177 -25.44 -25.33 -16.70
C ASP A 177 -24.72 -23.97 -16.83
N LEU A 178 -23.82 -23.68 -15.88
CA LEU A 178 -23.00 -22.46 -15.88
C LEU A 178 -21.71 -22.61 -16.69
N SER A 179 -21.31 -23.84 -17.02
CA SER A 179 -20.02 -24.16 -17.65
C SER A 179 -19.73 -23.45 -18.98
N PRO A 180 -20.72 -23.03 -19.81
CA PRO A 180 -20.47 -22.17 -20.98
C PRO A 180 -19.82 -20.82 -20.64
N LEU A 181 -19.94 -20.33 -19.40
CA LEU A 181 -19.33 -19.07 -18.94
C LEU A 181 -18.01 -19.27 -18.19
N ALA A 182 -17.62 -20.51 -17.85
CA ALA A 182 -16.42 -20.80 -17.04
C ALA A 182 -15.14 -20.14 -17.57
N LYS A 183 -14.92 -20.15 -18.89
CA LYS A 183 -13.76 -19.49 -19.51
C LYS A 183 -13.78 -17.98 -19.31
N LYS A 184 -14.94 -17.33 -19.52
CA LYS A 184 -15.09 -15.87 -19.36
C LYS A 184 -14.88 -15.46 -17.91
N ALA A 185 -15.47 -16.18 -16.96
CA ALA A 185 -15.28 -15.93 -15.54
C ALA A 185 -13.81 -16.06 -15.11
N PHE A 186 -13.11 -17.10 -15.58
CA PHE A 186 -11.67 -17.24 -15.34
C PHE A 186 -10.86 -16.07 -15.92
N GLU A 187 -11.13 -15.67 -17.17
CA GLU A 187 -10.47 -14.53 -17.79
C GLU A 187 -10.76 -13.22 -17.04
N GLU A 188 -11.98 -13.01 -16.54
CA GLU A 188 -12.38 -11.84 -15.77
C GLU A 188 -11.69 -11.78 -14.40
N TYR A 189 -11.84 -12.82 -13.56
CA TYR A 189 -11.25 -12.87 -12.21
C TYR A 189 -9.72 -12.68 -12.22
N PHE A 190 -9.02 -13.23 -13.22
CA PHE A 190 -7.57 -13.08 -13.34
C PHE A 190 -7.10 -11.83 -14.10
N SER A 191 -8.00 -11.09 -14.76
CA SER A 191 -7.66 -9.77 -15.33
C SER A 191 -7.93 -8.62 -14.35
N CYS A 192 -8.63 -8.89 -13.24
CA CYS A 192 -8.75 -7.97 -12.12
C CYS A 192 -7.45 -7.98 -11.29
N PRO A 193 -6.86 -6.80 -11.02
CA PRO A 193 -5.85 -6.67 -9.97
C PRO A 193 -6.42 -7.04 -8.59
N VAL A 194 -5.56 -7.12 -7.57
CA VAL A 194 -6.00 -7.26 -6.18
C VAL A 194 -5.29 -6.21 -5.33
N VAL A 195 -6.04 -5.25 -4.80
CA VAL A 195 -5.55 -4.29 -3.80
C VAL A 195 -5.51 -4.98 -2.44
N GLY A 196 -4.40 -4.85 -1.73
CA GLY A 196 -4.18 -5.50 -0.44
C GLY A 196 -2.71 -5.61 -0.09
N CYS A 197 -2.37 -5.41 1.18
CA CYS A 197 -1.01 -5.60 1.66
C CYS A 197 -0.52 -7.04 1.46
N PHE A 198 0.78 -7.21 1.21
CA PHE A 198 1.43 -8.52 1.16
C PHE A 198 2.76 -8.52 1.92
N ASN A 199 3.20 -9.69 2.38
CA ASN A 199 4.45 -9.83 3.13
C ASN A 199 5.67 -9.62 2.21
N PRO A 200 6.63 -8.74 2.52
CA PRO A 200 7.85 -8.52 1.71
C PRO A 200 8.61 -9.80 1.33
N ASN A 201 8.58 -10.82 2.19
CA ASN A 201 9.26 -12.09 1.95
C ASN A 201 8.65 -12.90 0.78
N SER A 202 7.45 -12.54 0.29
CA SER A 202 6.87 -13.13 -0.93
C SER A 202 7.59 -12.72 -2.21
N ILE A 203 8.40 -11.65 -2.17
CA ILE A 203 9.18 -11.17 -3.32
C ILE A 203 10.24 -12.19 -3.70
N MET A 204 10.17 -12.69 -4.94
CA MET A 204 11.04 -13.74 -5.48
C MET A 204 12.30 -13.20 -6.18
N SER A 205 12.37 -11.90 -6.43
CA SER A 205 13.56 -11.25 -6.99
C SER A 205 14.56 -10.80 -5.90
N THR A 206 15.82 -10.57 -6.28
CA THR A 206 16.76 -9.77 -5.48
C THR A 206 16.23 -8.35 -5.29
N GLU A 207 16.64 -7.66 -4.23
CA GLU A 207 16.22 -6.28 -3.97
C GLU A 207 16.73 -5.31 -5.03
N GLN A 208 17.96 -5.53 -5.51
CA GLN A 208 18.62 -4.72 -6.54
C GLN A 208 17.94 -4.83 -7.91
N SER A 209 17.24 -5.93 -8.17
CA SER A 209 16.51 -6.14 -9.42
C SER A 209 15.03 -5.74 -9.34
N ILE A 210 14.50 -5.33 -8.18
CA ILE A 210 13.14 -4.78 -8.09
C ILE A 210 13.04 -3.59 -9.05
N THR A 211 12.09 -3.64 -9.98
CA THR A 211 11.95 -2.60 -10.98
C THR A 211 11.41 -1.33 -10.34
N ARG A 212 12.07 -0.21 -10.60
CA ARG A 212 11.66 1.12 -10.21
C ARG A 212 11.63 2.00 -11.46
N HIS A 213 10.44 2.39 -11.89
CA HIS A 213 10.24 3.28 -13.05
C HIS A 213 9.90 4.68 -12.57
N ASN A 214 10.86 5.59 -12.72
CA ASN A 214 10.76 6.97 -12.27
C ASN A 214 10.00 7.84 -13.28
N ILE A 215 9.04 8.60 -12.78
CA ILE A 215 8.24 9.59 -13.49
C ILE A 215 8.54 10.94 -12.85
N ASP A 216 9.41 11.73 -13.47
CA ASP A 216 9.74 13.09 -13.03
C ASP A 216 8.59 14.04 -13.39
N PHE A 217 7.91 14.57 -12.37
CA PHE A 217 6.76 15.45 -12.57
C PHE A 217 7.17 16.85 -13.03
N TYR A 218 8.45 17.24 -12.99
CA TYR A 218 8.91 18.47 -13.64
C TYR A 218 8.95 18.37 -15.17
N THR A 219 9.18 17.18 -15.73
CA THR A 219 9.53 17.02 -17.15
C THR A 219 8.58 16.12 -17.95
N VAL A 220 7.88 15.17 -17.33
CA VAL A 220 7.02 14.20 -18.04
C VAL A 220 5.91 14.91 -18.85
N SER A 221 5.65 14.45 -20.08
CA SER A 221 4.58 14.99 -20.92
C SER A 221 3.28 14.18 -20.80
N LEU A 222 2.16 14.77 -21.22
CA LEU A 222 0.86 14.08 -21.23
C LEU A 222 0.87 12.80 -22.11
N PRO A 223 1.45 12.80 -23.33
CA PRO A 223 1.64 11.56 -24.10
C PRO A 223 2.43 10.45 -23.38
N ASP A 224 3.46 10.81 -22.61
CA ASP A 224 4.28 9.82 -21.88
C ASP A 224 3.46 9.10 -20.80
N ILE A 225 2.62 9.84 -20.07
CA ILE A 225 1.67 9.27 -19.09
C ILE A 225 0.58 8.45 -19.77
N GLN A 226 0.07 8.89 -20.93
CA GLN A 226 -0.98 8.16 -21.65
C GLN A 226 -0.54 6.76 -22.11
N LYS A 227 0.76 6.54 -22.33
CA LYS A 227 1.31 5.22 -22.65
C LYS A 227 2.71 5.00 -22.05
N ILE A 228 2.77 4.40 -20.87
CA ILE A 228 4.00 4.11 -20.14
C ILE A 228 4.51 2.70 -20.50
N THR A 229 5.81 2.57 -20.78
CA THR A 229 6.48 1.26 -20.93
C THR A 229 7.53 1.08 -19.84
N VAL A 230 7.36 0.03 -19.03
CA VAL A 230 8.25 -0.31 -17.91
C VAL A 230 8.98 -1.61 -18.23
N ASN A 231 10.27 -1.52 -18.53
CA ASN A 231 11.12 -2.69 -18.76
C ASN A 231 11.48 -3.36 -17.42
N ILE A 232 11.58 -4.69 -17.43
CA ILE A 232 11.93 -5.49 -16.26
C ILE A 232 13.10 -6.44 -16.55
N ASP A 233 13.94 -6.63 -15.54
CA ASP A 233 14.99 -7.65 -15.51
C ASP A 233 15.16 -8.10 -14.05
N TRP A 234 14.53 -9.22 -13.69
CA TRP A 234 14.40 -9.70 -12.32
C TRP A 234 15.30 -10.92 -12.07
N ASP A 235 16.31 -10.77 -11.21
CA ASP A 235 17.16 -11.87 -10.78
C ASP A 235 16.44 -12.72 -9.72
N ILE A 236 16.15 -13.99 -10.03
CA ILE A 236 15.40 -14.88 -9.13
C ILE A 236 16.29 -15.39 -7.99
N LYS A 237 15.97 -14.98 -6.75
CA LYS A 237 16.79 -15.26 -5.55
C LYS A 237 16.48 -16.60 -4.86
N TYR A 238 15.42 -17.31 -5.25
CA TYR A 238 15.13 -18.68 -4.83
C TYR A 238 14.23 -19.43 -5.83
N THR A 239 14.37 -20.75 -5.92
CA THR A 239 13.49 -21.62 -6.73
C THR A 239 12.07 -21.62 -6.17
N GLY A 240 11.05 -21.49 -7.02
CA GLY A 240 9.65 -21.48 -6.59
C GLY A 240 8.67 -21.24 -7.74
N ILE A 241 7.46 -20.76 -7.40
CA ILE A 241 6.40 -20.45 -8.34
C ILE A 241 5.97 -18.98 -8.16
N ILE A 242 6.11 -18.19 -9.21
CA ILE A 242 5.56 -16.83 -9.29
C ILE A 242 4.06 -16.95 -9.55
N HIS A 243 3.26 -16.42 -8.64
CA HIS A 243 1.79 -16.45 -8.72
C HIS A 243 1.21 -15.09 -9.16
N ALA A 244 1.92 -14.01 -8.86
CA ALA A 244 1.49 -12.65 -9.15
C ALA A 244 2.70 -11.73 -9.33
N ILE A 245 2.45 -10.52 -9.83
CA ILE A 245 3.38 -9.40 -9.74
C ILE A 245 2.88 -8.46 -8.65
N GLY A 246 3.69 -8.24 -7.64
CA GLY A 246 3.44 -7.22 -6.61
C GLY A 246 3.83 -5.85 -7.15
N GLY A 247 2.98 -4.85 -6.93
CA GLY A 247 3.23 -3.46 -7.32
C GLY A 247 2.92 -2.48 -6.21
N TRP A 248 3.66 -1.38 -6.18
CA TRP A 248 3.47 -0.26 -5.26
C TRP A 248 4.09 1.00 -5.89
N PHE A 249 4.07 2.11 -5.16
CA PHE A 249 4.75 3.33 -5.59
C PHE A 249 5.44 4.05 -4.43
N ASP A 250 6.44 4.85 -4.80
CA ASP A 250 7.07 5.81 -3.89
C ASP A 250 6.96 7.21 -4.50
N LEU A 251 6.77 8.24 -3.67
CA LEU A 251 6.81 9.66 -4.06
C LEU A 251 8.00 10.34 -3.41
N GLU A 252 8.65 11.25 -4.13
CA GLU A 252 9.69 12.12 -3.60
C GLU A 252 9.28 13.61 -3.64
N PHE A 253 9.80 14.39 -2.69
CA PHE A 253 9.52 15.82 -2.53
C PHE A 253 10.81 16.64 -2.59
N ASN A 254 11.20 17.02 -3.81
CA ASN A 254 12.44 17.72 -4.11
C ASN A 254 12.20 19.09 -4.78
N LEU A 255 13.19 19.98 -4.66
CA LEU A 255 13.30 21.19 -5.50
C LEU A 255 13.44 20.81 -6.99
N PRO A 256 13.21 21.73 -7.94
CA PRO A 256 13.56 21.48 -9.33
C PRO A 256 15.09 21.33 -9.50
N PRO A 257 15.59 20.60 -10.50
CA PRO A 257 17.03 20.37 -10.68
C PRO A 257 17.88 21.63 -10.76
N SER A 258 17.33 22.73 -11.30
CA SER A 258 17.99 24.05 -11.35
C SER A 258 18.19 24.72 -9.98
N ARG A 259 17.66 24.14 -8.90
CA ARG A 259 17.66 24.71 -7.54
C ARG A 259 18.19 23.74 -6.47
N TYR A 260 18.74 22.57 -6.84
CA TYR A 260 19.30 21.61 -5.87
C TYR A 260 20.42 22.20 -4.99
N GLU A 261 21.20 23.14 -5.52
CA GLU A 261 22.24 23.84 -4.75
C GLU A 261 21.67 24.65 -3.57
N GLU A 262 20.44 25.17 -3.67
CA GLU A 262 19.79 25.93 -2.58
C GLU A 262 19.62 25.09 -1.30
N ALA A 263 19.34 23.78 -1.46
CA ALA A 263 19.21 22.83 -0.37
C ALA A 263 20.56 22.37 0.22
N SER A 264 21.67 22.71 -0.45
CA SER A 264 23.04 22.32 -0.06
C SER A 264 23.77 23.40 0.76
N ILE A 265 23.22 24.61 0.84
CA ILE A 265 23.83 25.75 1.57
C ILE A 265 23.51 25.66 3.06
N PRO A 266 24.52 25.58 3.97
CA PRO A 266 24.30 25.60 5.41
C PRO A 266 23.58 26.88 5.87
N PHE A 267 22.58 26.73 6.74
CA PHE A 267 21.93 27.88 7.37
C PHE A 267 22.88 28.52 8.39
N VAL A 268 23.38 29.71 8.09
CA VAL A 268 24.04 30.59 9.06
C VAL A 268 22.97 31.54 9.61
N PRO A 269 22.60 31.45 10.91
CA PRO A 269 21.72 32.42 11.52
C PRO A 269 22.40 33.79 11.54
N SER A 270 21.72 34.83 11.04
CA SER A 270 22.19 36.20 11.16
C SER A 270 22.02 36.68 12.61
N ASN A 271 23.05 36.49 13.43
CA ASN A 271 23.10 37.00 14.81
C ASN A 271 23.04 38.53 14.81
N ASN A 272 21.90 39.10 15.19
CA ASN A 272 21.78 40.51 15.49
C ASN A 272 21.92 40.77 17.00
N THR A 273 22.79 41.73 17.31
CA THR A 273 22.97 42.39 18.61
C THR A 273 23.25 41.51 19.83
N ALA A 274 24.55 41.37 20.12
CA ALA A 274 24.99 41.09 21.48
C ALA A 274 24.61 42.25 22.43
N ASN A 275 24.20 41.92 23.65
CA ASN A 275 24.46 42.76 24.82
C ASN A 275 24.62 41.84 26.04
N SER A 276 25.76 41.99 26.70
CA SER A 276 26.21 41.15 27.81
C SER A 276 25.69 41.65 29.17
N VAL A 277 25.15 40.75 29.99
CA VAL A 277 25.35 40.76 31.44
C VAL A 277 25.59 39.32 31.91
N SER A 278 26.45 39.18 32.91
CA SER A 278 27.11 37.95 33.37
C SER A 278 26.24 36.94 34.14
N ASP A 279 26.76 35.72 34.22
CA ASP A 279 26.33 34.65 35.12
C ASP A 279 26.15 35.09 36.59
N ASN A 280 25.24 34.41 37.29
CA ASN A 280 25.58 33.85 38.60
C ASN A 280 24.66 32.67 38.96
N MET A 281 25.25 31.67 39.62
CA MET A 281 24.53 30.53 40.21
C MET A 281 23.60 30.99 41.34
N CYS A 282 22.53 30.23 41.57
CA CYS A 282 22.36 29.51 42.84
C CYS A 282 21.35 28.35 42.70
N LEU A 283 21.71 27.22 43.30
CA LEU A 283 20.74 26.22 43.75
C LEU A 283 20.07 26.76 45.02
N ASP A 284 18.80 26.44 45.25
CA ASP A 284 18.31 26.09 46.59
C ASP A 284 16.97 25.36 46.51
N ASN A 285 16.78 24.44 47.47
CA ASN A 285 15.49 23.81 47.74
C ASN A 285 14.64 24.77 48.59
N ASP A 286 13.30 24.75 48.51
CA ASP A 286 12.53 23.99 49.50
C ASP A 286 10.98 23.97 49.31
N THR A 287 10.43 22.98 50.00
CA THR A 287 9.09 22.45 50.24
C THR A 287 7.82 23.35 50.39
N SER A 288 6.68 22.68 50.09
CA SER A 288 5.30 22.84 50.66
C SER A 288 4.40 23.98 50.09
N SER A 289 3.09 23.81 49.82
CA SER A 289 2.07 22.95 50.45
C SER A 289 0.74 22.86 49.64
N ASN A 290 0.03 21.72 49.80
CA ASN A 290 -1.43 21.46 49.69
C ASN A 290 -2.33 22.36 48.79
N SER A 291 -3.13 21.81 47.86
CA SER A 291 -4.35 21.08 48.23
C SER A 291 -5.06 20.37 47.05
N PHE A 292 -5.68 19.22 47.36
CA PHE A 292 -6.62 18.40 46.57
C PHE A 292 -7.93 18.31 47.40
N PRO A 293 -9.16 18.00 46.86
CA PRO A 293 -9.47 16.66 46.34
C PRO A 293 -10.58 16.52 45.25
N TYR A 294 -10.85 15.24 44.91
CA TYR A 294 -11.89 14.65 44.02
C TYR A 294 -11.63 14.78 42.50
N SER A 295 -11.28 13.77 41.68
CA SER A 295 -11.37 12.28 41.63
C SER A 295 -12.40 11.76 40.62
N ASN A 296 -11.99 10.99 39.59
CA ASN A 296 -12.38 9.58 39.33
C ASN A 296 -11.65 9.02 38.06
N PRO A 297 -11.70 7.71 37.72
CA PRO A 297 -10.44 6.96 37.60
C PRO A 297 -10.35 5.96 36.43
N TYR A 298 -9.28 5.99 35.63
CA TYR A 298 -8.85 4.81 34.87
C TYR A 298 -7.33 4.71 34.83
N ASN A 299 -6.81 3.58 35.33
CA ASN A 299 -5.41 3.20 35.21
C ASN A 299 -5.17 2.56 33.83
N GLU A 300 -4.21 3.07 33.08
CA GLU A 300 -3.44 2.25 32.14
C GLU A 300 -1.95 2.38 32.50
N SER A 301 -1.44 1.35 33.18
CA SER A 301 -0.02 1.16 33.45
C SER A 301 0.39 -0.16 32.82
N ASP A 302 0.94 -0.12 31.61
CA ASP A 302 1.99 -1.05 31.13
C ASP A 302 2.38 -0.74 29.67
N TYR A 303 3.25 0.26 29.48
CA TYR A 303 4.17 0.29 28.35
C TYR A 303 5.53 0.84 28.79
N SER A 304 6.52 -0.05 28.87
CA SER A 304 7.89 0.26 29.27
C SER A 304 8.58 1.17 28.25
N ARG A 305 9.00 2.35 28.70
CA ARG A 305 9.75 3.34 27.91
C ARG A 305 11.21 2.91 27.75
N PRO A 306 11.75 2.75 26.52
CA PRO A 306 13.18 2.50 26.33
C PRO A 306 14.02 3.70 26.78
N SER A 307 15.21 3.43 27.32
CA SER A 307 16.14 4.44 27.83
C SER A 307 16.71 5.32 26.72
N GLN A 308 16.78 6.63 26.98
CA GLN A 308 17.47 7.58 26.11
C GLN A 308 18.99 7.45 26.33
N SER A 309 19.73 7.14 25.25
CA SER A 309 21.19 7.25 25.20
C SER A 309 21.62 8.73 25.04
N PRO A 310 22.88 9.10 25.41
CA PRO A 310 23.27 10.50 25.53
C PRO A 310 23.31 11.24 24.18
N VAL A 311 22.90 12.50 24.18
CA VAL A 311 22.94 13.38 23.01
C VAL A 311 24.39 13.83 22.76
N ASN A 312 25.04 13.24 21.75
CA ASN A 312 26.29 13.77 21.21
C ASN A 312 25.99 14.92 20.23
N ASN A 313 26.49 16.11 20.54
CA ASN A 313 26.42 17.27 19.65
C ASN A 313 27.29 17.05 18.40
N PHE A 314 26.68 16.56 17.31
CA PHE A 314 27.29 16.57 15.98
C PHE A 314 26.69 17.68 15.12
N SER A 315 27.49 18.72 14.86
CA SER A 315 27.23 19.66 13.76
C SER A 315 27.44 18.92 12.44
N SER A 316 26.36 18.41 11.84
CA SER A 316 26.39 17.74 10.54
C SER A 316 25.75 18.61 9.46
N THR A 317 26.58 19.06 8.52
CA THR A 317 26.14 19.67 7.25
C THR A 317 25.61 18.57 6.32
N THR A 318 24.50 17.96 6.71
CA THR A 318 23.81 16.96 5.90
C THR A 318 22.91 17.69 4.90
N PRO A 319 23.01 17.44 3.58
CA PRO A 319 22.02 17.94 2.63
C PRO A 319 20.62 17.51 3.08
N CYS A 320 19.60 18.35 2.85
CA CYS A 320 18.23 17.95 3.15
C CYS A 320 17.87 16.75 2.26
N LEU A 321 17.84 15.55 2.85
CA LEU A 321 17.52 14.33 2.11
C LEU A 321 16.09 14.44 1.52
N PRO A 322 15.84 13.84 0.35
CA PRO A 322 14.49 13.76 -0.21
C PRO A 322 13.54 13.17 0.82
N ILE A 323 12.44 13.87 1.12
CA ILE A 323 11.34 13.22 1.81
C ILE A 323 10.70 12.25 0.83
N THR A 324 10.52 11.01 1.27
CA THR A 324 9.87 9.95 0.50
C THR A 324 8.59 9.49 1.20
N LEU A 325 7.47 9.46 0.47
CA LEU A 325 6.29 8.69 0.86
C LEU A 325 6.35 7.35 0.14
N SER A 326 6.58 6.26 0.87
CA SER A 326 6.59 4.91 0.30
C SER A 326 5.29 4.17 0.58
N THR A 327 4.80 3.43 -0.41
CA THR A 327 3.75 2.41 -0.24
C THR A 327 4.28 0.99 -0.37
N SER A 328 5.60 0.80 -0.28
CA SER A 328 6.28 -0.50 -0.25
C SER A 328 5.70 -1.44 0.80
N PRO A 329 5.62 -2.76 0.54
CA PRO A 329 5.19 -3.75 1.54
C PRO A 329 6.10 -3.77 2.78
N SER A 330 7.32 -3.21 2.70
CA SER A 330 8.27 -3.10 3.82
C SER A 330 8.07 -1.83 4.67
N HIS A 331 7.11 -0.96 4.32
CA HIS A 331 6.81 0.28 5.04
C HIS A 331 5.46 0.21 5.77
N ALA A 332 5.19 1.19 6.63
CA ALA A 332 3.91 1.32 7.31
C ALA A 332 2.75 1.41 6.28
N PRO A 333 1.66 0.62 6.45
CA PRO A 333 0.55 0.63 5.49
C PRO A 333 -0.08 2.02 5.31
N THR A 334 -0.37 2.35 4.06
CA THR A 334 -1.21 3.49 3.65
C THR A 334 -2.56 2.97 3.16
N HIS A 335 -3.52 3.87 2.94
CA HIS A 335 -4.83 3.49 2.38
C HIS A 335 -4.77 3.01 0.92
N TRP A 336 -3.70 3.33 0.17
CA TRP A 336 -3.45 2.76 -1.17
C TRP A 336 -2.98 1.31 -1.13
N GLN A 337 -2.42 0.87 0.00
CA GLN A 337 -1.86 -0.48 0.20
C GLN A 337 -0.84 -0.83 -0.91
N GLN A 338 -0.87 -2.08 -1.38
CA GLN A 338 -0.16 -2.52 -2.59
C GLN A 338 -1.16 -3.17 -3.56
N ILE A 339 -0.73 -3.37 -4.81
CA ILE A 339 -1.49 -4.10 -5.82
C ILE A 339 -0.82 -5.44 -6.13
N ARG A 340 -1.61 -6.46 -6.45
CA ARG A 340 -1.15 -7.78 -6.91
C ARG A 340 -1.81 -8.12 -8.24
N LEU A 341 -1.00 -8.31 -9.28
CA LEU A 341 -1.42 -8.65 -10.63
C LEU A 341 -1.26 -10.17 -10.83
N LEU A 342 -2.34 -10.93 -10.62
CA LEU A 342 -2.30 -12.40 -10.63
C LEU A 342 -2.00 -12.95 -12.03
N LEU A 343 -1.07 -13.90 -12.12
CA LEU A 343 -0.80 -14.62 -13.35
C LEU A 343 -1.84 -15.73 -13.54
N ARG A 344 -2.63 -15.64 -14.62
CA ARG A 344 -3.55 -16.71 -15.10
C ARG A 344 -2.92 -18.11 -15.01
N GLU A 345 -1.66 -18.23 -15.43
CA GLU A 345 -0.83 -19.40 -15.27
C GLU A 345 0.38 -19.04 -14.38
N PRO A 346 0.48 -19.60 -13.16
CA PRO A 346 1.66 -19.45 -12.32
C PRO A 346 2.92 -19.99 -13.03
N VAL A 347 4.05 -19.38 -12.72
CA VAL A 347 5.30 -19.61 -13.46
C VAL A 347 6.36 -20.18 -12.52
N ALA A 348 6.78 -21.42 -12.77
CA ALA A 348 7.92 -22.01 -12.08
C ALA A 348 9.21 -21.30 -12.51
N VAL A 349 10.09 -21.01 -11.55
CA VAL A 349 11.40 -20.39 -11.76
C VAL A 349 12.43 -21.07 -10.87
N ASN A 350 13.67 -21.17 -11.35
CA ASN A 350 14.79 -21.67 -10.57
C ASN A 350 15.66 -20.53 -10.04
N TYR A 351 16.33 -20.77 -8.92
CA TYR A 351 17.43 -19.94 -8.44
C TYR A 351 18.45 -19.69 -9.55
N GLY A 352 18.88 -18.43 -9.72
CA GLY A 352 19.84 -18.06 -10.76
C GLY A 352 19.25 -17.98 -12.18
N GLN A 353 17.93 -18.04 -12.35
CA GLN A 353 17.27 -17.58 -13.58
C GLN A 353 16.96 -16.07 -13.48
N LYS A 354 16.70 -15.47 -14.65
CA LYS A 354 16.15 -14.12 -14.79
C LYS A 354 14.76 -14.21 -15.41
N LEU A 355 13.88 -13.31 -15.01
CA LEU A 355 12.63 -13.03 -15.72
C LEU A 355 12.74 -11.63 -16.34
N VAL A 356 12.73 -11.57 -17.67
CA VAL A 356 12.94 -10.35 -18.45
C VAL A 356 11.74 -10.04 -19.33
N GLY A 357 11.47 -8.78 -19.62
CA GLY A 357 10.26 -8.38 -20.33
C GLY A 357 9.88 -6.92 -20.15
N SER A 358 8.60 -6.60 -20.35
CA SER A 358 8.07 -5.26 -20.13
C SER A 358 6.58 -5.24 -19.81
N PHE A 359 6.19 -4.25 -19.02
CA PHE A 359 4.80 -3.82 -18.86
C PHE A 359 4.53 -2.67 -19.83
N THR A 360 3.36 -2.68 -20.48
CA THR A 360 2.79 -1.56 -21.20
C THR A 360 1.49 -1.14 -20.53
N PHE A 361 1.47 0.07 -19.98
CA PHE A 361 0.27 0.70 -19.43
C PHE A 361 -0.30 1.63 -20.50
N THR A 362 -1.56 1.43 -20.90
CA THR A 362 -2.23 2.30 -21.89
C THR A 362 -3.51 2.87 -21.29
N VAL A 363 -3.69 4.19 -21.38
CA VAL A 363 -4.92 4.85 -20.92
C VAL A 363 -6.15 4.31 -21.64
N ASN A 364 -7.22 4.03 -20.88
CA ASN A 364 -8.52 3.62 -21.38
C ASN A 364 -9.62 4.67 -21.11
N SER A 365 -10.80 4.44 -21.67
CA SER A 365 -11.98 5.31 -21.57
C SER A 365 -12.61 5.37 -20.18
N LYS A 366 -12.32 4.40 -19.30
CA LYS A 366 -12.87 4.28 -17.93
C LYS A 366 -11.98 4.98 -16.89
N ARG A 367 -11.34 6.09 -17.29
CA ARG A 367 -10.42 6.89 -16.45
C ARG A 367 -9.29 6.07 -15.79
N SER A 368 -8.81 5.01 -16.44
CA SER A 368 -7.70 4.22 -15.89
C SER A 368 -6.87 3.57 -17.00
N TYR A 369 -6.22 2.42 -16.73
CA TYR A 369 -5.21 1.83 -17.59
C TYR A 369 -5.46 0.35 -17.89
N ASP A 370 -5.22 -0.04 -19.14
CA ASP A 370 -5.04 -1.43 -19.53
C ASP A 370 -3.55 -1.77 -19.39
N ILE A 371 -3.26 -2.85 -18.66
CA ILE A 371 -1.89 -3.27 -18.30
C ILE A 371 -1.57 -4.57 -19.02
N LYS A 372 -0.74 -4.50 -20.05
CA LYS A 372 -0.16 -5.68 -20.71
C LYS A 372 1.21 -5.99 -20.11
N PHE A 373 1.51 -7.27 -19.88
CA PHE A 373 2.83 -7.73 -19.45
C PHE A 373 3.32 -8.85 -20.37
N ASP A 374 4.40 -8.60 -21.11
CA ASP A 374 5.07 -9.60 -21.93
C ASP A 374 6.41 -9.95 -21.28
N PHE A 375 6.72 -11.25 -21.16
CA PHE A 375 7.95 -11.71 -20.52
C PHE A 375 8.46 -13.06 -21.04
N GLU A 376 9.72 -13.34 -20.73
CA GLU A 376 10.39 -14.62 -20.96
C GLU A 376 11.31 -14.95 -19.77
N ILE A 377 11.59 -16.24 -19.57
CA ILE A 377 12.57 -16.71 -18.58
C ILE A 377 13.86 -17.06 -19.32
N VAL A 378 14.97 -16.52 -18.82
CA VAL A 378 16.31 -16.75 -19.36
C VAL A 378 17.25 -17.19 -18.24
N ASN A 379 18.35 -17.87 -18.60
CA ASN A 379 19.39 -18.22 -17.64
C ASN A 379 20.23 -16.97 -17.34
N ASN A 380 20.62 -16.76 -16.08
CA ASN A 380 21.45 -15.63 -15.71
C ASN A 380 22.93 -15.96 -15.94
N PRO A 381 23.64 -15.29 -16.87
CA PRO A 381 25.06 -15.59 -17.11
C PRO A 381 25.95 -15.29 -15.88
N SER A 382 25.49 -14.43 -14.97
CA SER A 382 26.18 -14.10 -13.72
C SER A 382 26.12 -15.21 -12.67
N PHE A 383 25.20 -16.18 -12.81
CA PHE A 383 25.11 -17.37 -11.96
C PHE A 383 25.47 -18.59 -12.82
N PRO A 384 26.73 -19.07 -12.78
CA PRO A 384 27.08 -20.28 -13.51
C PRO A 384 26.17 -21.42 -13.05
N SER A 385 25.52 -22.08 -14.02
CA SER A 385 24.64 -23.22 -13.76
C SER A 385 25.38 -24.22 -12.87
N HIS A 386 24.85 -24.48 -11.67
CA HIS A 386 25.42 -25.49 -10.79
C HIS A 386 25.53 -26.81 -11.56
N ASP A 387 26.77 -27.27 -11.73
CA ASP A 387 27.08 -28.50 -12.44
C ASP A 387 26.22 -29.64 -11.87
N SER A 388 25.40 -30.25 -12.72
CA SER A 388 24.37 -31.23 -12.35
C SER A 388 24.96 -32.55 -11.83
N SER A 389 26.29 -32.65 -11.78
CA SER A 389 27.07 -33.67 -11.10
C SER A 389 26.96 -33.63 -9.57
N LYS A 390 26.58 -32.49 -8.95
CA LYS A 390 26.43 -32.38 -7.50
C LYS A 390 25.05 -32.81 -7.02
N SER A 391 24.92 -34.13 -6.80
CA SER A 391 23.80 -34.70 -6.05
C SER A 391 23.69 -34.07 -4.65
N LEU A 392 22.64 -33.28 -4.43
CA LEU A 392 22.25 -32.82 -3.10
C LEU A 392 21.56 -33.99 -2.38
N THR A 393 22.34 -34.76 -1.62
CA THR A 393 21.78 -35.75 -0.68
C THR A 393 20.90 -35.05 0.35
N ALA A 394 19.61 -35.35 0.34
CA ALA A 394 18.67 -34.90 1.36
C ALA A 394 18.99 -35.58 2.71
N THR A 395 19.90 -34.98 3.48
CA THR A 395 20.23 -35.43 4.83
C THR A 395 19.09 -35.06 5.79
N ASN A 396 18.10 -35.95 5.91
CA ASN A 396 17.51 -36.44 7.16
C ASN A 396 16.11 -37.02 6.89
N THR A 397 16.07 -38.21 6.31
CA THR A 397 14.91 -39.10 6.49
C THR A 397 14.86 -39.48 7.98
N PRO A 398 13.75 -39.25 8.71
CA PRO A 398 13.62 -39.76 10.08
C PRO A 398 13.71 -41.28 10.04
N THR A 399 14.68 -41.86 10.76
CA THR A 399 14.89 -43.31 10.78
C THR A 399 13.63 -44.00 11.29
N SER A 400 13.13 -44.97 10.51
CA SER A 400 11.99 -45.77 10.91
C SER A 400 12.28 -46.50 12.21
N MET A 401 11.37 -46.42 13.17
CA MET A 401 11.43 -47.27 14.36
C MET A 401 11.14 -48.72 13.95
N THR A 402 12.20 -49.48 13.70
CA THR A 402 12.11 -50.95 13.64
C THR A 402 12.28 -51.54 15.03
N SER A 403 11.44 -52.52 15.32
CA SER A 403 11.31 -53.25 16.57
C SER A 403 12.62 -53.80 17.14
N ASN A 404 12.75 -53.74 18.47
CA ASN A 404 13.31 -54.85 19.24
C ASN A 404 12.56 -55.02 20.56
N GLN A 405 11.95 -56.19 20.75
CA GLN A 405 11.45 -56.64 22.04
C GLN A 405 12.61 -57.23 22.86
N SER A 406 12.71 -56.92 24.14
CA SER A 406 12.48 -57.90 25.24
C SER A 406 12.92 -57.39 26.61
N ASN A 407 12.10 -57.69 27.62
CA ASN A 407 12.38 -57.76 29.06
C ASN A 407 12.80 -56.47 29.81
N SER A 408 12.41 -56.24 31.07
CA SER A 408 11.30 -56.75 31.91
C SER A 408 11.28 -55.98 33.24
N HIS A 409 10.11 -55.83 33.88
CA HIS A 409 9.86 -55.14 35.19
C HIS A 409 9.96 -53.59 35.17
N SER A 410 9.22 -52.83 35.99
CA SER A 410 7.90 -53.01 36.63
C SER A 410 7.42 -51.65 37.22
N LEU A 411 6.09 -51.51 37.41
CA LEU A 411 5.35 -50.58 38.32
C LEU A 411 4.39 -49.54 37.68
N ASN A 412 3.09 -49.84 37.88
CA ASN A 412 1.99 -48.98 38.32
C ASN A 412 1.78 -47.54 37.77
N THR A 413 0.65 -47.41 37.05
CA THR A 413 -0.48 -46.50 37.35
C THR A 413 -0.23 -45.17 38.08
N GLN A 414 -0.65 -44.07 37.44
CA GLN A 414 -1.90 -43.37 37.79
C GLN A 414 -2.31 -42.32 36.74
N TYR A 415 -3.54 -42.41 36.23
CA TYR A 415 -4.28 -41.28 35.66
C TYR A 415 -5.07 -40.60 36.79
N LEU A 416 -5.09 -39.27 36.83
CA LEU A 416 -6.05 -38.51 37.65
C LEU A 416 -6.64 -37.34 36.87
N ASN A 417 -7.97 -37.30 36.88
CA ASN A 417 -8.79 -36.24 36.29
C ASN A 417 -8.70 -34.93 37.08
N TYR A 418 -9.05 -33.82 36.43
CA TYR A 418 -9.65 -32.68 37.11
C TYR A 418 -11.13 -32.55 36.71
N ASN A 419 -11.98 -32.19 37.67
CA ASN A 419 -13.42 -32.47 37.60
C ASN A 419 -14.22 -31.39 38.35
N SER A 420 -15.27 -30.83 37.72
CA SER A 420 -16.47 -30.26 38.35
C SER A 420 -17.44 -29.79 37.25
N LYS A 421 -18.59 -30.46 37.04
CA LYS A 421 -19.91 -30.24 37.70
C LYS A 421 -20.62 -28.96 37.22
N ASP A 422 -21.94 -28.92 37.01
CA ASP A 422 -23.04 -29.90 37.21
C ASP A 422 -24.25 -29.45 36.31
N SER A 423 -25.39 -30.14 36.09
CA SER A 423 -25.97 -31.40 36.61
C SER A 423 -27.12 -31.92 35.72
N ALA A 424 -27.66 -33.10 36.08
CA ALA A 424 -29.08 -33.53 36.02
C ALA A 424 -29.80 -33.94 34.70
N ASN A 425 -30.29 -35.20 34.73
CA ASN A 425 -31.53 -35.75 34.14
C ASN A 425 -31.67 -35.81 32.58
N SER A 426 -32.26 -36.84 31.97
CA SER A 426 -32.96 -38.05 32.45
C SER A 426 -32.89 -39.23 31.45
N SER A 427 -33.33 -40.41 31.89
CA SER A 427 -33.62 -41.66 31.16
C SER A 427 -34.39 -41.49 29.83
N ASN A 428 -34.49 -42.47 28.89
CA ASN A 428 -34.98 -43.84 29.10
C ASN A 428 -34.94 -44.77 27.83
N PHE A 429 -35.05 -46.10 28.06
CA PHE A 429 -35.51 -47.20 27.16
C PHE A 429 -34.66 -47.86 26.01
N PHE A 430 -34.63 -49.20 26.09
CA PHE A 430 -34.28 -50.29 25.15
C PHE A 430 -35.58 -51.07 24.78
N PRO A 431 -35.61 -52.24 24.07
CA PRO A 431 -34.76 -52.82 23.00
C PRO A 431 -35.58 -53.45 21.82
N THR A 432 -34.90 -54.07 20.81
CA THR A 432 -35.10 -55.45 20.25
C THR A 432 -34.81 -55.61 18.74
N ASN A 433 -34.65 -56.86 18.30
CA ASN A 433 -33.97 -57.40 17.10
C ASN A 433 -34.93 -58.42 16.40
N PRO A 434 -34.59 -59.31 15.42
CA PRO A 434 -33.41 -59.46 14.54
C PRO A 434 -33.69 -59.92 13.06
N THR A 435 -32.62 -60.25 12.31
CA THR A 435 -32.55 -61.12 11.07
C THR A 435 -32.98 -60.50 9.72
N ASN A 436 -32.44 -60.87 8.54
CA ASN A 436 -31.41 -61.88 8.17
C ASN A 436 -30.68 -61.57 6.82
N THR A 437 -29.61 -62.34 6.53
CA THR A 437 -28.92 -62.56 5.22
C THR A 437 -27.93 -61.54 4.62
N GLN A 438 -26.88 -62.12 4.02
CA GLN A 438 -25.67 -61.62 3.32
C GLN A 438 -25.20 -62.78 2.38
N PRO A 439 -24.18 -62.66 1.52
CA PRO A 439 -23.64 -61.51 0.77
C PRO A 439 -23.46 -61.81 -0.74
N ALA A 440 -22.93 -60.85 -1.53
CA ALA A 440 -21.72 -60.99 -2.35
C ALA A 440 -21.64 -59.94 -3.48
N PHE A 441 -20.58 -59.14 -3.49
CA PHE A 441 -20.01 -58.56 -4.71
C PHE A 441 -18.49 -58.52 -4.59
N SER A 442 -17.81 -59.03 -5.61
CA SER A 442 -16.36 -59.07 -5.70
C SER A 442 -15.79 -57.75 -6.23
N SER A 443 -14.70 -57.29 -5.63
CA SER A 443 -13.87 -56.23 -6.23
C SER A 443 -12.38 -56.53 -6.03
N GLN A 444 -11.65 -56.42 -7.14
CA GLN A 444 -10.19 -56.39 -7.25
C GLN A 444 -9.84 -55.28 -8.25
N PRO A 445 -8.62 -54.71 -8.18
CA PRO A 445 -8.46 -53.26 -8.36
C PRO A 445 -8.18 -52.83 -9.79
N VAL A 446 -8.50 -51.56 -10.07
CA VAL A 446 -7.89 -50.79 -11.17
C VAL A 446 -6.86 -49.84 -10.55
N GLN A 447 -5.68 -49.78 -11.16
CA GLN A 447 -4.59 -48.90 -10.72
C GLN A 447 -4.84 -47.47 -11.19
N ASP A 448 -5.00 -46.52 -10.27
CA ASP A 448 -4.91 -45.09 -10.59
C ASP A 448 -3.44 -44.67 -10.66
N SER A 449 -2.94 -44.48 -11.88
CA SER A 449 -1.64 -43.86 -12.14
C SER A 449 -1.72 -42.35 -11.94
N ALA A 450 -1.03 -41.81 -10.94
CA ALA A 450 -0.98 -40.37 -10.69
C ALA A 450 -0.33 -39.61 -11.87
N PRO A 451 -0.88 -38.44 -12.29
CA PRO A 451 -0.33 -37.70 -13.41
C PRO A 451 0.89 -36.86 -13.01
N SER A 452 2.06 -37.29 -13.45
CA SER A 452 3.31 -36.52 -13.38
C SER A 452 3.34 -35.40 -14.44
N ASN A 453 2.70 -34.27 -14.15
CA ASN A 453 2.76 -33.05 -14.97
C ASN A 453 3.26 -31.83 -14.15
N LEU A 454 4.54 -31.87 -13.78
CA LEU A 454 5.28 -30.63 -13.55
C LEU A 454 5.54 -29.98 -14.91
N TYR A 455 4.93 -28.82 -15.15
CA TYR A 455 5.04 -28.11 -16.42
C TYR A 455 6.49 -27.73 -16.69
N ASN A 456 7.11 -28.36 -17.69
CA ASN A 456 8.40 -27.94 -18.21
C ASN A 456 8.29 -26.53 -18.77
N VAL A 457 8.91 -25.57 -18.09
CA VAL A 457 9.12 -24.22 -18.63
C VAL A 457 10.11 -24.35 -19.79
N ILE A 458 9.61 -24.24 -21.02
CA ILE A 458 10.45 -24.18 -22.22
C ILE A 458 11.16 -22.80 -22.21
N PRO A 459 12.49 -22.74 -22.03
CA PRO A 459 13.22 -21.48 -22.06
C PRO A 459 13.06 -20.83 -23.45
N GLY A 460 12.76 -19.53 -23.49
CA GLY A 460 12.57 -18.79 -24.75
C GLY A 460 11.14 -18.81 -25.34
N SER A 461 10.13 -19.33 -24.62
CA SER A 461 8.73 -19.09 -24.99
C SER A 461 8.23 -17.77 -24.39
N ARG A 462 7.89 -16.79 -25.24
CA ARG A 462 7.29 -15.52 -24.80
C ARG A 462 5.89 -15.74 -24.25
N LYS A 463 5.66 -15.28 -23.02
CA LYS A 463 4.35 -15.29 -22.35
C LYS A 463 3.78 -13.88 -22.28
N SER A 464 2.46 -13.77 -22.28
CA SER A 464 1.74 -12.50 -22.13
C SER A 464 0.61 -12.62 -21.09
N ASN A 465 0.42 -11.57 -20.31
CA ASN A 465 -0.74 -11.38 -19.45
C ASN A 465 -1.38 -10.00 -19.70
N LEU A 466 -2.64 -9.88 -19.31
CA LEU A 466 -3.42 -8.66 -19.50
C LEU A 466 -4.33 -8.45 -18.29
N TRP A 467 -4.17 -7.30 -17.64
CA TRP A 467 -5.00 -6.84 -16.54
C TRP A 467 -5.66 -5.51 -16.88
N TYR A 468 -6.78 -5.26 -16.19
CA TYR A 468 -7.57 -4.06 -16.31
C TYR A 468 -7.50 -3.33 -14.98
N LEU A 469 -6.65 -2.30 -14.88
CA LEU A 469 -6.75 -1.34 -13.79
C LEU A 469 -8.02 -0.54 -14.07
N HIS A 470 -9.07 -0.83 -13.31
CA HIS A 470 -10.40 -0.23 -13.39
C HIS A 470 -10.88 0.03 -11.96
N GLU A 471 -11.97 0.75 -11.78
CA GLU A 471 -12.63 0.86 -10.47
C GLU A 471 -12.94 -0.54 -9.92
N GLN A 472 -12.17 -0.99 -8.93
CA GLN A 472 -12.53 -2.16 -8.14
C GLN A 472 -13.40 -1.70 -6.99
N VAL A 473 -14.71 -1.92 -7.12
CA VAL A 473 -15.65 -1.84 -6.01
C VAL A 473 -15.39 -3.00 -5.06
N PHE A 474 -14.36 -2.89 -4.22
CA PHE A 474 -14.15 -3.81 -3.10
C PHE A 474 -15.13 -3.50 -1.98
N ASN A 475 -16.35 -4.03 -2.11
CA ASN A 475 -17.21 -4.25 -0.94
C ASN A 475 -16.82 -5.59 -0.30
N TYR A 476 -16.00 -5.54 0.75
CA TYR A 476 -15.91 -6.64 1.72
C TYR A 476 -15.72 -6.12 3.15
N SER A 477 -16.77 -5.48 3.66
CA SER A 477 -16.90 -5.19 5.08
C SER A 477 -17.31 -6.47 5.82
N TYR A 478 -16.34 -7.20 6.36
CA TYR A 478 -16.64 -8.25 7.33
C TYR A 478 -17.13 -7.59 8.63
N HIS A 479 -18.44 -7.55 8.81
CA HIS A 479 -19.07 -7.19 10.08
C HIS A 479 -19.22 -8.47 10.91
N PRO A 480 -18.55 -8.61 12.07
CA PRO A 480 -18.86 -9.69 12.99
C PRO A 480 -20.30 -9.52 13.49
N GLU A 481 -21.08 -10.62 13.49
CA GLU A 481 -22.47 -10.57 13.91
C GLU A 481 -22.59 -10.20 15.40
N SER A 482 -23.22 -9.05 15.68
CA SER A 482 -23.76 -8.75 17.00
C SER A 482 -25.23 -8.35 16.89
N SER A 483 -26.10 -9.35 17.07
CA SER A 483 -27.48 -9.24 17.59
C SER A 483 -28.41 -8.13 17.07
N SER A 484 -29.50 -8.59 16.45
CA SER A 484 -30.85 -7.97 16.43
C SER A 484 -31.07 -6.63 15.71
N SER A 485 -31.78 -6.76 14.57
CA SER A 485 -32.81 -5.85 14.06
C SER A 485 -32.46 -4.38 13.81
N LEU A 486 -32.01 -4.08 12.59
CA LEU A 486 -32.39 -2.88 11.84
C LEU A 486 -32.47 -3.22 10.34
N LYS A 487 -33.58 -2.91 9.68
CA LYS A 487 -33.71 -3.04 8.21
C LYS A 487 -32.88 -1.94 7.55
N LEU A 488 -31.92 -2.32 6.72
CA LEU A 488 -31.23 -1.41 5.80
C LEU A 488 -31.88 -1.50 4.42
N GLU A 489 -32.52 -0.42 3.98
CA GLU A 489 -32.88 -0.21 2.58
C GLU A 489 -31.63 0.15 1.79
N SER A 490 -30.89 -0.87 1.30
CA SER A 490 -29.80 -0.67 0.35
C SER A 490 -30.35 -0.55 -1.08
N LEU A 491 -30.96 0.59 -1.40
CA LEU A 491 -31.35 0.95 -2.77
C LEU A 491 -30.32 1.90 -3.39
N SER A 492 -29.29 1.31 -3.99
CA SER A 492 -28.48 1.95 -5.04
C SER A 492 -28.24 0.98 -6.20
N LEU A 493 -29.36 0.55 -6.82
CA LEU A 493 -29.31 0.01 -8.17
C LEU A 493 -28.94 1.14 -9.13
N TYR A 494 -27.82 1.00 -9.84
CA TYR A 494 -27.64 1.68 -11.11
C TYR A 494 -28.73 1.20 -12.08
N SER A 495 -29.61 2.09 -12.49
CA SER A 495 -30.42 1.92 -13.71
C SER A 495 -29.87 2.87 -14.77
N PRO A 496 -29.49 2.37 -15.97
CA PRO A 496 -28.90 3.22 -16.99
C PRO A 496 -29.96 3.96 -17.80
N GLN A 497 -29.85 5.29 -17.88
CA GLN A 497 -30.03 6.09 -19.10
C GLN A 497 -29.31 7.43 -18.97
#